data_AF-A0A1B2LQN4-F1
#
_entry.id   AF-A0A1B2LQN4-F1
#
_cell.length_a   1.000
_cell.length_b   1.000
_cell.length_c   1.000
_cell.angle_alpha   90.00
_cell.angle_beta   90.00
_cell.angle_gamma   90.00
#
_symmetry.space_group_name_H-M   'P 1'
#
loop_
_entity.id
_entity.type
_entity.pdbx_description
1 polymer ?
#
loop_
_entity_poly.entity_id
_entity_poly.type
_entity_poly.pdbx_seq_one_letter_code
_entity_poly.pdbx_strand_id
1 'polypeptide(L)'
;MKLGSYDNYRLEAGLPEDVPFIQKTGTQLERACHVGVIEPQDATRAIVVVACAEALDEGSEAGRLFEQVGQAISQALLRADAEGN
;
A
#
# COMPACT_ATOMS: atom_id res chain seq x y z
N MET A 1 4.21 6.14 10.67
CA MET A 1 4.62 4.76 11.01
C MET A 1 4.04 4.36 12.36
N LYS A 2 2.73 4.10 12.40
CA LYS A 2 2.05 3.50 13.54
C LYS A 2 1.08 2.47 12.98
N LEU A 3 0.92 1.36 13.68
CA LEU A 3 -0.16 0.42 13.40
C LEU A 3 -1.46 0.96 14.01
N GLY A 4 -2.59 0.77 13.32
CA GLY A 4 -3.91 1.22 13.78
C GLY A 4 -4.25 2.67 13.42
N SER A 5 -3.59 3.26 12.42
CA SER A 5 -3.99 4.52 11.78
C SER A 5 -4.23 4.27 10.30
N TYR A 6 -5.30 4.85 9.75
CA TYR A 6 -5.63 4.82 8.33
C TYR A 6 -5.66 6.26 7.81
N ASP A 7 -4.69 6.61 6.96
CA ASP A 7 -4.52 7.96 6.43
C ASP A 7 -5.20 8.13 5.06
N ASN A 8 -5.73 7.05 4.47
CA ASN A 8 -6.37 7.03 3.15
C ASN A 8 -5.51 7.68 2.05
N TYR A 9 -4.22 7.35 2.02
CA TYR A 9 -3.25 8.04 1.16
C TYR A 9 -2.38 7.06 0.36
N ARG A 10 -2.27 7.30 -0.96
CA ARG A 10 -1.45 6.51 -1.90
C ARG A 10 -1.77 5.02 -1.83
N LEU A 11 -0.80 4.17 -1.48
CA LEU A 11 -0.96 2.72 -1.48
C LEU A 11 -2.02 2.27 -0.49
N GLU A 12 -2.10 2.91 0.68
CA GLU A 12 -3.08 2.59 1.72
C GLU A 12 -4.52 2.84 1.25
N ALA A 13 -4.75 3.84 0.38
CA ALA A 13 -6.09 4.14 -0.15
C ALA A 13 -6.67 3.01 -1.03
N GLY A 14 -5.83 2.09 -1.51
CA GLY A 14 -6.26 0.91 -2.27
C GLY A 14 -6.43 -0.35 -1.44
N LEU A 15 -6.08 -0.32 -0.15
CA LEU A 15 -6.17 -1.44 0.78
C LEU A 15 -7.49 -1.43 1.56
N PRO A 16 -7.98 -2.56 2.08
CA PRO A 16 -9.09 -2.57 3.03
C PRO A 16 -8.73 -1.76 4.28
N GLU A 17 -9.67 -0.98 4.82
CA GLU A 17 -9.41 -0.09 5.97
C GLU A 17 -8.97 -0.86 7.24
N ASP A 18 -9.37 -2.12 7.36
CA ASP A 18 -9.09 -2.98 8.50
C ASP A 18 -7.80 -3.81 8.35
N VAL A 19 -7.15 -3.79 7.17
CA VAL A 19 -5.89 -4.54 7.00
C VAL A 19 -4.76 -3.83 7.75
N PRO A 20 -4.04 -4.49 8.67
CA PRO A 20 -2.93 -3.86 9.36
C PRO A 20 -1.79 -3.53 8.39
N PHE A 21 -1.46 -2.24 8.25
CA PHE A 21 -0.40 -1.77 7.36
C PHE A 21 0.53 -0.79 8.07
N ILE A 22 1.83 -1.11 8.12
CA ILE A 22 2.86 -0.17 8.59
C ILE A 22 3.64 0.36 7.39
N GLN A 23 3.69 1.69 7.28
CA GLN A 23 4.08 2.32 6.02
C GLN A 23 4.95 3.56 6.19
N LYS A 24 5.71 3.84 5.12
CA LYS A 24 6.45 5.08 4.93
C LYS A 24 6.37 5.54 3.48
N THR A 25 6.09 6.82 3.30
CA THR A 25 6.14 7.50 2.01
C THR A 25 7.46 8.24 1.82
N GLY A 26 7.92 8.34 0.59
CA GLY A 26 9.04 9.17 0.16
C GLY A 26 8.66 9.97 -1.08
N THR A 27 9.16 11.19 -1.16
CA THR A 27 9.03 12.05 -2.33
C THR A 27 10.35 12.78 -2.51
N GLN A 28 10.90 12.73 -3.71
CA GLN A 28 12.12 13.42 -4.12
C GLN A 28 11.92 13.96 -5.55
N LEU A 29 12.90 14.72 -6.07
CA LEU A 29 12.83 15.28 -7.42
C LEU A 29 12.44 14.21 -8.45
N GLU A 30 11.28 14.41 -9.09
CA GLU A 30 10.70 13.55 -10.12
C GLU A 30 10.46 12.10 -9.69
N ARG A 31 10.39 11.81 -8.38
CA ARG A 31 10.18 10.45 -7.88
C ARG A 31 9.33 10.42 -6.61
N ALA A 32 8.33 9.55 -6.62
CA ALA A 32 7.55 9.21 -5.44
C ALA A 32 7.71 7.73 -5.12
N CYS A 33 7.75 7.39 -3.84
CA CYS A 33 7.74 6.02 -3.37
C CYS A 33 6.75 5.84 -2.21
N HIS A 34 6.22 4.64 -2.10
CA HIS A 34 5.41 4.17 -0.98
C HIS A 34 5.87 2.76 -0.62
N VAL A 35 6.34 2.60 0.61
CA VAL A 35 6.83 1.33 1.13
C VAL A 35 6.05 0.95 2.37
N GLY A 36 5.79 -0.33 2.56
CA GLY A 36 5.24 -0.81 3.82
C GLY A 36 5.16 -2.33 3.92
N VAL A 37 4.64 -2.78 5.05
CA VAL A 37 4.40 -4.19 5.35
C VAL A 37 2.93 -4.35 5.75
N ILE A 38 2.21 -5.19 5.00
CA ILE A 38 0.82 -5.59 5.24
C ILE A 38 0.84 -6.84 6.14
N GLU A 39 -0.09 -6.92 7.09
CA GLU A 39 -0.18 -7.97 8.12
C GLU A 39 1.15 -8.23 8.87
N PRO A 40 1.86 -7.19 9.36
CA PRO A 40 3.21 -7.34 9.92
C PRO A 40 3.28 -8.12 11.24
N GLN A 41 2.13 -8.51 11.79
CA GLN A 41 2.02 -9.24 13.06
C GLN A 41 2.25 -10.74 12.88
N ASP A 42 2.08 -11.26 11.66
CA ASP A 42 2.27 -12.67 11.32
C ASP A 42 3.28 -12.79 10.16
N ALA A 43 4.48 -13.32 10.45
CA ALA A 43 5.55 -13.44 9.46
C ALA A 43 5.21 -14.39 8.29
N THR A 44 4.23 -15.29 8.44
CA THR A 44 3.82 -16.22 7.38
C THR A 44 2.83 -15.60 6.40
N ARG A 45 2.11 -14.55 6.83
CA ARG A 45 1.14 -13.80 6.03
C ARG A 45 1.64 -12.42 5.61
N ALA A 46 2.72 -11.94 6.23
CA ALA A 46 3.25 -10.60 5.98
C ALA A 46 3.65 -10.40 4.51
N ILE A 47 3.14 -9.32 3.91
CA ILE A 47 3.48 -8.91 2.54
C ILE A 47 4.30 -7.63 2.60
N VAL A 48 5.53 -7.67 2.10
CA VAL A 48 6.38 -6.49 1.95
C VAL A 48 6.13 -5.87 0.59
N VAL A 49 5.79 -4.58 0.57
CA VAL A 49 5.48 -3.84 -0.65
C VAL A 49 6.41 -2.65 -0.78
N VAL A 50 7.04 -2.53 -1.95
CA VAL A 50 7.85 -1.38 -2.36
C VAL A 50 7.35 -0.93 -3.72
N ALA A 51 6.73 0.25 -3.79
CA ALA A 51 6.28 0.84 -5.03
C ALA A 51 6.94 2.21 -5.21
N CYS A 52 7.58 2.43 -6.36
CA CYS A 52 8.17 3.71 -6.73
C CYS A 52 7.75 4.06 -8.16
N ALA A 53 7.50 5.35 -8.37
CA ALA A 53 7.18 5.90 -9.68
C ALA A 53 8.08 7.11 -9.94
N GLU A 54 8.48 7.29 -11.19
CA GLU A 54 9.35 8.37 -11.64
C GLU A 54 8.71 9.09 -12.83
N ALA A 55 9.04 10.37 -13.00
CA ALA A 55 8.55 11.22 -14.08
C ALA A 55 7.01 11.32 -14.15
N LEU A 56 6.36 11.29 -13.00
CA LEU A 56 4.92 11.52 -12.84
C LEU A 56 4.67 12.72 -11.94
N ASP A 57 3.56 13.42 -12.15
CA ASP A 57 3.09 14.40 -11.18
C ASP A 57 2.83 13.73 -9.83
N GLU A 58 3.56 14.20 -8.81
CA GLU A 58 3.60 13.55 -7.49
C GLU A 58 2.26 13.61 -6.76
N GLY A 59 1.50 14.68 -6.98
CA GLY A 59 0.24 14.95 -6.30
C GLY A 59 -0.93 14.19 -6.89
N SER A 60 -0.99 14.05 -8.21
CA SER A 60 -2.15 13.49 -8.92
C SER A 60 -1.89 12.12 -9.55
N GLU A 61 -0.83 11.98 -10.36
CA GLU A 61 -0.60 10.76 -11.14
C GLU A 61 0.03 9.66 -10.31
N ALA A 62 1.10 9.98 -9.57
CA ALA A 62 1.78 9.00 -8.73
C ALA A 62 0.85 8.52 -7.60
N GLY A 63 0.08 9.42 -6.98
CA GLY A 63 -0.89 9.07 -5.94
C GLY A 63 -1.92 8.05 -6.42
N ARG A 64 -2.54 8.32 -7.59
CA ARG A 64 -3.51 7.41 -8.20
C ARG A 64 -2.89 6.07 -8.60
N LEU A 65 -1.67 6.07 -9.12
CA LEU A 65 -0.94 4.84 -9.45
C LEU A 65 -0.72 3.99 -8.20
N PHE A 66 -0.31 4.58 -7.08
CA PHE A 66 -0.14 3.83 -5.84
C PHE A 66 -1.45 3.27 -5.29
N GLU A 67 -2.55 4.02 -5.39
CA GLU A 67 -3.88 3.52 -5.03
C GLU A 67 -4.25 2.28 -5.87
N GLN A 68 -4.01 2.33 -7.18
CA GLN A 68 -4.24 1.20 -8.08
C GLN A 68 -3.38 -0.03 -7.72
N VAL A 69 -2.14 0.18 -7.29
CA VAL A 69 -1.28 -0.91 -6.77
C VAL A 69 -1.89 -1.52 -5.51
N GLY A 70 -2.35 -0.69 -4.56
CA GLY A 70 -3.07 -1.17 -3.38
C GLY A 70 -4.30 -2.00 -3.75
N GLN A 71 -5.13 -1.51 -4.67
CA GLN A 71 -6.32 -2.22 -5.15
C GLN A 71 -5.98 -3.57 -5.79
N ALA A 72 -4.90 -3.63 -6.57
CA ALA A 72 -4.44 -4.86 -7.20
C ALA A 72 -3.99 -5.90 -6.14
N ILE A 73 -3.26 -5.47 -5.11
CA ILE A 73 -2.86 -6.32 -3.98
C ILE A 73 -4.09 -6.86 -3.25
N SER A 74 -5.07 -5.98 -2.96
CA SER A 74 -6.32 -6.35 -2.30
C SER A 74 -7.07 -7.44 -3.06
N GLN A 75 -7.14 -7.33 -4.39
CA GLN A 75 -7.85 -8.28 -5.23
C GLN A 75 -7.08 -9.60 -5.40
N ALA A 76 -5.76 -9.53 -5.57
CA ALA A 76 -4.96 -10.71 -5.91
C ALA A 76 -4.55 -11.54 -4.69
N LEU A 77 -4.28 -10.90 -3.55
CA LEU A 77 -3.66 -11.55 -2.40
C LEU A 77 -4.57 -11.59 -1.17
N LEU A 78 -5.36 -10.53 -0.92
CA LEU A 78 -6.12 -10.41 0.33
C LEU A 78 -7.55 -10.94 0.26
N ARG A 79 -8.24 -10.79 -0.88
CA ARG A 79 -9.59 -11.35 -1.08
C ARG A 79 -9.60 -12.88 -1.20
N ALA A 80 -8.54 -13.47 -1.78
CA ALA A 80 -8.42 -14.92 -1.91
C ALA A 80 -8.39 -15.63 -0.54
N ASP A 81 -7.85 -14.99 0.50
CA ASP A 81 -7.82 -15.53 1.86
C ASP A 81 -9.19 -15.46 2.57
N ALA A 82 -10.08 -14.54 2.16
CA ALA A 82 -11.39 -14.34 2.79
C ALA A 82 -12.45 -15.37 2.35
N GLU A 83 -12.29 -15.99 1.18
CA GLU A 83 -13.22 -17.00 0.64
C GLU A 83 -12.76 -18.46 0.90
N GLY A 84 -11.62 -18.64 1.55
CA GLY A 84 -10.97 -19.93 1.79
C GLY A 84 -11.14 -20.54 3.19
N ASN A 85 -12.02 -20.02 4.05
CA ASN A 85 -12.28 -20.53 5.40
C ASN A 85 -13.75 -20.87 5.66
#